data_AF-A0A8S1YFG7-F1
#
_entry.id   AF-A0A8S1YFG7-F1
#
_cell.length_a   1.000
_cell.length_b   1.000
_cell.length_c   1.000
_cell.angle_alpha   90.00
_cell.angle_beta   90.00
_cell.angle_gamma   90.00
#
_symmetry.space_group_name_H-M   'P 1'
#
loop_
_entity.id
_entity.type
_entity.pdbx_description
1 polymer ?
#
loop_
_entity_poly.entity_id
_entity_poly.type
_entity_poly.pdbx_seq_one_letter_code
_entity_poly.pdbx_strand_id
1 'polypeptide(L)'
;MDIQVRYQNELTTYYGVQSYDDLLQEIEKKYPFLRNIDLSYQDEEGDTIQVSNTSDILAIIDFTKVIIQMEAQINQIKVQEYEKAKKVEELKQKRLEEQRRKKQEELQKEMNKLQEASQEKLQIEQQFIEQAVDLNNLLLQLNQFKTQPLPEFKKVFYDSDVFDQIREKEQELLVLEDKKGFDTKLKAIQKDIQETFEKLFARRTVQHQENYQKWLENKHKIHIVNQQIASLENEKQGKLQKQDDKLKKLQESVAKMKAELNIPQQNDDQF
;
A
#
# COMPACT_ATOMS: atom_id res chain seq x y z
N MET A 1 37.13 6.68 -59.37
CA MET A 1 37.76 5.44 -59.87
C MET A 1 37.67 4.42 -58.76
N ASP A 2 37.55 3.13 -59.08
CA ASP A 2 37.51 2.08 -58.06
C ASP A 2 38.90 1.47 -57.94
N ILE A 3 39.48 1.51 -56.75
CA ILE A 3 40.87 1.13 -56.51
C ILE A 3 40.91 -0.05 -55.57
N GLN A 4 41.63 -1.10 -55.97
CA GLN A 4 41.87 -2.27 -55.13
C GLN A 4 43.19 -2.09 -54.37
N VAL A 5 43.10 -2.13 -53.04
CA VAL A 5 44.25 -2.04 -52.14
C VAL A 5 44.35 -3.31 -51.32
N ARG A 6 45.52 -3.93 -51.29
CA ARG A 6 45.84 -5.08 -50.46
C ARG A 6 46.65 -4.65 -49.25
N TYR A 7 46.21 -5.05 -48.06
CA TYR A 7 46.93 -4.86 -46.81
C TYR A 7 46.83 -6.12 -45.96
N GLN A 8 47.97 -6.66 -45.49
CA GLN A 8 48.02 -7.86 -44.65
C GLN A 8 47.14 -9.04 -45.16
N ASN A 9 47.17 -9.28 -46.48
CA ASN A 9 46.37 -10.28 -47.20
C ASN A 9 44.85 -10.01 -47.31
N GLU A 10 44.36 -8.88 -46.80
CA GLU A 10 42.99 -8.41 -47.05
C GLU A 10 42.98 -7.52 -48.31
N LEU A 11 42.14 -7.85 -49.29
CA LEU A 11 41.90 -7.02 -50.47
C LEU A 11 40.65 -6.17 -50.24
N THR A 12 40.79 -4.86 -50.28
CA THR A 12 39.70 -3.89 -50.12
C THR A 12 39.53 -3.09 -51.40
N THR A 13 38.30 -3.00 -51.89
CA THR A 13 37.95 -2.09 -52.98
C THR A 13 37.41 -0.79 -52.40
N TYR A 14 38.09 0.31 -52.69
CA TYR A 14 37.62 1.66 -52.37
C TYR A 14 36.93 2.23 -53.60
N TYR A 15 35.62 2.50 -53.47
CA TYR A 15 34.77 2.92 -54.58
C TYR A 15 34.78 4.45 -54.71
N GLY A 16 34.81 4.94 -55.96
CA GLY A 16 34.61 6.36 -56.22
C GLY A 16 35.74 7.29 -55.76
N VAL A 17 36.95 6.78 -55.58
CA VAL A 17 38.15 7.57 -55.21
C VAL A 17 38.46 8.59 -56.31
N GLN A 18 38.62 9.87 -55.93
CA GLN A 18 38.88 10.98 -56.86
C GLN A 18 40.33 11.48 -56.80
N SER A 19 41.02 11.30 -55.67
CA SER A 19 42.40 11.72 -55.45
C SER A 19 43.17 10.78 -54.52
N TYR A 20 44.49 10.98 -54.44
CA TYR A 20 45.34 10.27 -53.49
C TYR A 20 44.96 10.58 -52.03
N ASP A 21 44.63 11.83 -51.73
CA ASP A 21 44.18 12.23 -50.39
C ASP A 21 42.84 11.58 -50.03
N ASP A 22 41.92 11.43 -50.99
CA ASP A 22 40.66 10.72 -50.77
C ASP A 22 40.91 9.24 -50.48
N LEU A 23 41.83 8.60 -51.21
CA LEU A 23 42.22 7.22 -50.97
C LEU A 23 42.80 7.05 -49.56
N LEU A 24 43.71 7.95 -49.16
CA LEU A 24 44.28 7.94 -47.82
C LEU A 24 43.22 8.16 -46.74
N GLN A 25 42.27 9.08 -46.92
CA GLN A 25 41.18 9.30 -45.96
C GLN A 25 40.28 8.08 -45.80
N GLU A 26 39.93 7.39 -46.89
CA GLU A 26 39.12 6.17 -46.83
C GLU A 26 39.89 5.02 -46.15
N ILE A 27 41.20 4.92 -46.40
CA ILE A 27 42.09 3.98 -45.69
C ILE A 27 42.14 4.32 -44.19
N GLU A 28 42.30 5.59 -43.82
CA GLU A 28 42.35 6.04 -42.43
C GLU A 28 41.02 5.84 -41.69
N LYS A 29 39.89 5.98 -42.37
CA LYS A 29 38.56 5.66 -41.80
C LYS A 29 38.45 4.18 -41.46
N LYS A 30 38.92 3.30 -42.35
CA LYS A 30 38.87 1.85 -42.14
C LYS A 30 39.93 1.38 -41.12
N TYR A 31 41.11 1.98 -41.15
CA TYR A 31 42.25 1.60 -40.31
C TYR A 31 42.80 2.81 -39.52
N PRO A 32 42.07 3.28 -38.49
CA PRO A 32 42.37 4.56 -37.79
C PRO A 32 43.68 4.57 -36.99
N PHE A 33 44.29 3.40 -36.81
CA PHE A 33 45.52 3.22 -36.06
C PHE A 33 46.77 3.12 -36.94
N LEU A 34 46.62 3.13 -38.27
CA LEU A 34 47.77 3.12 -39.16
C LEU A 34 48.43 4.51 -39.22
N ARG A 35 49.72 4.51 -39.51
CA ARG A 35 50.54 5.69 -39.79
C ARG A 35 51.62 5.30 -40.79
N ASN A 36 52.23 6.29 -41.45
CA ASN A 36 53.26 6.08 -42.46
C ASN A 36 52.76 5.06 -43.50
N ILE A 37 51.64 5.39 -44.15
CA ILE A 37 51.00 4.54 -45.16
C ILE A 37 51.79 4.74 -46.45
N ASP A 38 52.46 3.68 -46.89
CA ASP A 38 53.17 3.60 -48.15
C ASP A 38 52.35 2.74 -49.11
N LEU A 39 52.08 3.27 -50.30
CA LEU A 39 51.32 2.59 -51.34
C LEU A 39 52.24 2.30 -52.52
N SER A 40 52.19 1.09 -53.06
CA SER A 40 52.97 0.69 -54.23
C SER A 40 52.19 -0.31 -55.08
N TYR A 41 52.54 -0.47 -56.35
CA TYR A 41 52.00 -1.55 -57.19
C TYR A 41 53.10 -2.15 -58.07
N GLN A 42 52.86 -3.33 -58.61
CA GLN A 42 53.74 -3.94 -59.61
C GLN A 42 53.16 -3.71 -61.00
N ASP A 43 53.97 -3.24 -61.94
CA ASP A 43 53.59 -3.07 -63.34
C ASP A 43 53.71 -4.38 -64.15
N GLU A 44 53.48 -4.29 -65.46
CA GLU A 44 53.52 -5.45 -66.37
C GLU A 44 54.93 -6.04 -66.55
N GLU A 45 55.98 -5.25 -66.26
CA GLU A 45 57.38 -5.65 -66.33
C GLU A 45 57.87 -6.24 -65.00
N GLY A 46 57.05 -6.15 -63.94
CA GLY A 46 57.34 -6.65 -62.60
C GLY A 46 58.04 -5.62 -61.70
N ASP A 47 58.16 -4.38 -62.16
CA ASP A 47 58.78 -3.30 -61.40
C ASP A 47 57.80 -2.76 -60.36
N THR A 48 58.32 -2.47 -59.16
CA THR A 48 57.52 -1.91 -58.06
C THR A 48 57.53 -0.39 -58.14
N ILE A 49 56.35 0.19 -58.41
CA ILE A 49 56.14 1.62 -58.54
C ILE A 49 55.47 2.15 -57.28
N GLN A 50 56.03 3.20 -56.69
CA GLN A 50 55.45 3.87 -55.53
C GLN A 50 54.33 4.82 -55.96
N VAL A 51 53.21 4.80 -55.21
CA VAL A 51 52.08 5.70 -55.39
C VAL A 51 52.13 6.74 -54.27
N SER A 52 52.49 7.97 -54.62
CA SER A 52 52.72 9.05 -53.66
C SER A 52 51.80 10.25 -53.86
N ASN A 53 51.11 10.33 -55.00
CA ASN A 53 50.27 11.45 -55.36
C ASN A 53 49.14 11.04 -56.34
N THR A 54 48.22 11.97 -56.62
CA THR A 54 47.08 11.73 -57.51
C THR A 54 47.49 11.44 -58.95
N SER A 55 48.59 12.02 -59.43
CA SER A 55 49.10 11.75 -60.79
C SER A 55 49.62 10.31 -60.93
N ASP A 56 50.25 9.76 -59.89
CA ASP A 56 50.70 8.36 -59.88
C ASP A 56 49.50 7.38 -59.93
N ILE A 57 48.40 7.72 -59.25
CA ILE A 57 47.14 6.97 -59.36
C ILE A 57 46.61 7.04 -60.80
N LEU A 58 46.55 8.24 -61.39
CA LEU A 58 46.04 8.44 -62.75
C LEU A 58 46.91 7.80 -63.84
N ALA A 59 48.20 7.52 -63.54
CA ALA A 59 49.09 6.81 -64.45
C ALA A 59 48.74 5.31 -64.59
N ILE A 60 47.89 4.77 -63.71
CA ILE A 60 47.39 3.39 -63.82
C ILE A 60 46.28 3.34 -64.88
N ILE A 61 46.62 2.79 -66.04
CA ILE A 61 45.72 2.75 -67.23
C ILE A 61 44.56 1.75 -67.05
N ASP A 62 44.76 0.67 -66.29
CA ASP A 62 43.75 -0.36 -66.02
C ASP A 62 43.76 -0.82 -64.55
N PHE A 63 42.91 -0.21 -63.73
CA PHE A 63 42.76 -0.54 -62.31
C PHE A 63 42.19 -1.95 -62.05
N THR A 64 41.67 -2.65 -63.07
CA THR A 64 41.20 -4.03 -62.88
C THR A 64 42.34 -5.05 -62.92
N LYS A 65 43.52 -4.64 -63.42
CA LYS A 65 44.73 -5.48 -63.52
C LYS A 65 45.78 -5.14 -62.46
N VAL A 66 45.61 -4.03 -61.75
CA VAL A 66 46.58 -3.53 -60.77
C VAL A 66 46.01 -3.61 -59.37
N ILE A 67 46.76 -4.22 -58.45
CA ILE A 67 46.44 -4.24 -57.02
C ILE A 67 47.51 -3.43 -56.30
N ILE A 68 47.11 -2.30 -55.71
CA ILE A 68 47.99 -1.49 -54.88
C ILE A 68 48.29 -2.26 -53.59
N GLN A 69 49.56 -2.55 -53.33
CA GLN A 69 50.05 -3.02 -52.04
C GLN A 69 50.19 -1.84 -51.08
N MET A 70 49.63 -1.99 -49.88
CA MET A 70 49.79 -1.06 -48.78
C MET A 70 50.75 -1.63 -47.75
N GLU A 71 51.75 -0.84 -47.38
CA GLU A 71 52.56 -1.04 -46.19
C GLU A 71 52.27 0.09 -45.21
N ALA A 72 52.15 -0.23 -43.93
CA ALA A 72 51.87 0.78 -42.91
C ALA A 72 52.41 0.35 -41.55
N GLN A 73 52.72 1.33 -40.70
CA GLN A 73 53.06 1.09 -39.31
C GLN A 73 51.84 1.28 -38.42
N ILE A 74 51.77 0.50 -37.34
CA ILE A 74 50.77 0.73 -36.29
C ILE A 74 51.23 1.89 -35.41
N ASN A 75 50.38 2.88 -35.22
CA ASN A 75 50.54 3.92 -34.24
C ASN A 75 50.23 3.36 -32.83
N GLN A 76 51.25 2.78 -32.20
CA GLN A 76 51.15 2.18 -30.87
C GLN A 76 50.69 3.18 -29.79
N ILE A 77 50.93 4.49 -29.97
CA ILE A 77 50.46 5.53 -29.05
C ILE A 77 48.92 5.65 -29.15
N LYS A 78 48.37 5.77 -30.37
CA LYS A 78 46.91 5.80 -30.58
C LYS A 78 46.21 4.53 -30.07
N VAL A 79 46.83 3.36 -30.23
CA VAL A 79 46.31 2.09 -29.69
C VAL A 79 46.24 2.13 -28.16
N GLN A 80 47.32 2.56 -27.49
CA GLN A 80 47.35 2.68 -26.03
C GLN A 80 46.37 3.73 -25.50
N GLU A 81 46.19 4.85 -26.21
CA GLU A 81 45.20 5.88 -25.87
C GLU A 81 43.77 5.35 -25.98
N TYR A 82 43.46 4.59 -27.04
CA TYR A 82 42.17 3.94 -27.21
C TYR A 82 41.90 2.89 -26.13
N GLU A 83 42.88 2.05 -25.79
CA GLU A 83 42.75 1.09 -24.68
C GLU A 83 42.54 1.78 -23.33
N LYS A 84 43.24 2.88 -23.06
CA LYS A 84 43.02 3.70 -21.85
C LYS A 84 41.62 4.28 -21.83
N ALA A 85 41.16 4.88 -22.93
CA ALA A 85 39.81 5.44 -23.04
C ALA A 85 38.73 4.36 -22.85
N LYS A 86 38.91 3.18 -23.45
CA LYS A 86 38.02 2.03 -23.27
C LYS A 86 37.95 1.59 -21.81
N LYS A 87 39.09 1.45 -21.12
CA LYS A 87 39.11 1.11 -19.69
C LYS A 87 38.43 2.16 -18.82
N VAL A 88 38.61 3.44 -19.13
CA VAL A 88 37.94 4.55 -18.41
C VAL A 88 36.43 4.48 -18.62
N GLU A 89 35.96 4.23 -19.84
CA GLU A 89 34.52 4.10 -20.13
C GLU A 89 33.92 2.84 -19.47
N GLU A 90 34.61 1.70 -19.51
CA GLU A 90 34.19 0.48 -18.79
C GLU A 90 34.08 0.72 -17.27
N LEU A 91 35.04 1.43 -16.67
CA LEU A 91 34.99 1.79 -15.24
C LEU A 91 33.83 2.75 -14.95
N LYS A 92 33.57 3.70 -15.84
CA LYS A 92 32.45 4.63 -15.73
C LYS A 92 31.11 3.89 -15.81
N GLN A 93 30.95 2.96 -16.74
CA GLN A 93 29.76 2.13 -16.86
C GLN A 93 29.53 1.26 -15.62
N LYS A 94 30.58 0.58 -15.12
CA LYS A 94 30.49 -0.21 -13.87
C LYS A 94 30.06 0.65 -12.67
N ARG A 95 30.57 1.88 -12.55
CA ARG A 95 30.17 2.80 -11.48
C ARG A 95 28.70 3.22 -11.60
N LEU A 96 28.23 3.50 -12.82
CA LEU A 96 26.82 3.86 -13.07
C LEU A 96 25.89 2.68 -12.76
N GLU A 97 26.26 1.47 -13.15
CA GLU A 97 25.50 0.25 -12.86
C GLU A 97 25.41 -0.01 -11.35
N GLU A 98 26.53 0.13 -10.63
CA GLU A 98 26.56 -0.01 -9.17
C GLU A 98 25.70 1.05 -8.47
N GLN A 99 25.75 2.31 -8.93
CA GLN A 99 24.88 3.37 -8.41
C GLN A 99 23.40 3.08 -8.67
N ARG A 100 23.07 2.59 -9.87
CA ARG A 100 21.70 2.20 -10.22
C ARG A 100 21.20 1.06 -9.35
N ARG A 101 22.03 0.03 -9.12
CA ARG A 101 21.71 -1.10 -8.24
C ARG A 101 21.42 -0.64 -6.82
N LYS A 102 22.28 0.20 -6.24
CA LYS A 102 22.08 0.74 -4.88
C LYS A 102 20.77 1.52 -4.76
N LYS A 103 20.46 2.38 -5.73
CA LYS A 103 19.19 3.11 -5.77
C LYS A 103 17.98 2.18 -5.90
N GLN A 104 18.08 1.10 -6.68
CA GLN A 104 17.02 0.10 -6.77
C GLN A 104 16.80 -0.66 -5.46
N GLU A 105 17.88 -1.03 -4.76
CA GLU A 105 17.79 -1.65 -3.43
C GLU A 105 17.16 -0.73 -2.39
N GLU A 106 17.50 0.57 -2.41
CA GLU A 106 16.89 1.58 -1.55
C GLU A 106 15.40 1.78 -1.86
N LEU A 107 15.04 1.85 -3.15
CA LEU A 107 13.64 1.91 -3.58
C LEU A 107 12.85 0.70 -3.07
N GLN A 108 13.40 -0.52 -3.21
CA GLN A 108 12.73 -1.73 -2.74
C GLN A 108 12.52 -1.71 -1.22
N LYS A 109 13.52 -1.25 -0.45
CA LYS A 109 13.38 -1.11 1.01
C LYS A 109 12.26 -0.13 1.36
N GLU A 110 12.18 1.00 0.66
CA GLU A 110 11.13 2.00 0.92
C GLU A 110 9.74 1.51 0.52
N MET A 111 9.63 0.77 -0.59
CA MET A 111 8.39 0.09 -0.99
C MET A 111 7.93 -0.95 0.05
N ASN A 112 8.85 -1.72 0.62
CA ASN A 112 8.53 -2.68 1.69
C ASN A 112 7.98 -1.94 2.93
N LYS A 113 8.61 -0.83 3.35
CA LYS A 113 8.10 -0.01 4.46
C LYS A 113 6.70 0.55 4.17
N LEU A 114 6.44 0.96 2.92
CA LEU A 114 5.13 1.43 2.51
C LEU A 114 4.07 0.32 2.64
N GLN A 115 4.41 -0.89 2.20
CA GLN A 115 3.54 -2.06 2.33
C GLN A 115 3.28 -2.43 3.80
N GLU A 116 4.32 -2.44 4.64
CA GLU A 116 4.20 -2.68 6.08
C GLU A 116 3.29 -1.64 6.75
N ALA A 117 3.50 -0.35 6.48
CA ALA A 117 2.67 0.72 7.02
C ALA A 117 1.21 0.62 6.56
N SER A 118 0.96 0.16 5.33
CA SER A 118 -0.40 -0.06 4.81
C SER A 118 -1.09 -1.21 5.55
N GLN A 119 -0.37 -2.30 5.79
CA GLN A 119 -0.87 -3.43 6.57
C GLN A 119 -1.13 -3.05 8.03
N GLU A 120 -0.23 -2.28 8.66
CA GLU A 120 -0.43 -1.74 10.02
C GLU A 120 -1.72 -0.91 10.10
N LYS A 121 -1.98 -0.04 9.12
CA LYS A 121 -3.22 0.75 9.07
C LYS A 121 -4.46 -0.16 8.99
N LEU A 122 -4.45 -1.14 8.10
CA LEU A 122 -5.56 -2.08 7.94
C LEU A 122 -5.85 -2.87 9.22
N GLN A 123 -4.80 -3.33 9.92
CA GLN A 123 -4.95 -4.04 11.20
C GLN A 123 -5.55 -3.14 12.28
N ILE A 124 -5.12 -1.88 12.36
CA ILE A 124 -5.68 -0.90 13.30
C ILE A 124 -7.17 -0.66 13.00
N GLU A 125 -7.55 -0.50 11.72
CA GLU A 125 -8.95 -0.35 11.32
C GLU A 125 -9.80 -1.55 11.73
N GLN A 126 -9.30 -2.78 11.51
CA GLN A 126 -10.00 -4.01 11.91
C GLN A 126 -10.21 -4.08 13.42
N GLN A 127 -9.17 -3.78 14.22
CA GLN A 127 -9.28 -3.76 15.68
C GLN A 127 -10.35 -2.78 16.17
N PHE A 128 -10.42 -1.58 15.58
CA PHE A 128 -11.44 -0.61 15.94
C PHE A 128 -12.85 -1.05 15.50
N ILE A 129 -12.98 -1.73 14.36
CA ILE A 129 -14.25 -2.28 13.90
C ILE A 129 -14.75 -3.34 14.88
N GLU A 130 -13.90 -4.29 15.28
CA GLU A 130 -14.26 -5.34 16.25
C GLU A 130 -14.74 -4.75 17.58
N GLN A 131 -13.98 -3.79 18.14
CA GLN A 131 -14.36 -3.12 19.38
C GLN A 131 -15.67 -2.33 19.26
N ALA A 132 -15.90 -1.67 18.12
CA ALA A 132 -17.15 -0.97 17.87
C ALA A 132 -18.34 -1.92 17.75
N VAL A 133 -18.15 -3.11 17.16
CA VAL A 133 -19.18 -4.16 17.09
C VAL A 133 -19.54 -4.65 18.48
N ASP A 134 -18.54 -4.95 19.32
CA ASP A 134 -18.77 -5.42 20.69
C ASP A 134 -19.53 -4.39 21.55
N LEU A 135 -19.14 -3.12 21.48
CA LEU A 135 -19.82 -2.03 22.19
C LEU A 135 -21.25 -1.82 21.68
N ASN A 136 -21.48 -1.90 20.37
CA ASN A 136 -22.83 -1.80 19.81
C ASN A 136 -23.72 -2.98 20.19
N ASN A 137 -23.17 -4.19 20.22
CA ASN A 137 -23.89 -5.38 20.70
C ASN A 137 -24.28 -5.23 22.17
N LEU A 138 -23.37 -4.75 23.02
CA LEU A 138 -23.67 -4.45 24.42
C LEU A 138 -24.74 -3.36 24.55
N LEU A 139 -24.65 -2.30 23.74
CA LEU A 139 -25.65 -1.22 23.73
C LEU A 139 -27.04 -1.73 23.31
N LEU A 140 -27.12 -2.62 22.32
CA LEU A 140 -28.37 -3.26 21.89
C LEU A 140 -28.98 -4.09 23.01
N GLN A 141 -28.18 -4.91 23.71
CA GLN A 141 -28.63 -5.69 24.87
C GLN A 141 -29.16 -4.77 25.98
N LEU A 142 -28.43 -3.71 26.32
CA LEU A 142 -28.82 -2.79 27.38
C LEU A 142 -30.07 -1.97 27.02
N ASN A 143 -30.25 -1.60 25.75
CA ASN A 143 -31.41 -0.83 25.29
C ASN A 143 -32.74 -1.58 25.44
N GLN A 144 -32.74 -2.92 25.53
CA GLN A 144 -33.94 -3.70 25.84
C GLN A 144 -34.54 -3.33 27.21
N PHE A 145 -33.72 -2.81 28.14
CA PHE A 145 -34.13 -2.41 29.48
C PHE A 145 -34.45 -0.91 29.60
N LYS A 146 -34.35 -0.15 28.51
CA LYS A 146 -34.52 1.33 28.53
C LYS A 146 -35.93 1.76 28.94
N THR A 147 -36.94 0.96 28.60
CA THR A 147 -38.37 1.30 28.73
C THR A 147 -39.05 0.76 29.98
N GLN A 148 -38.37 0.03 30.87
CA GLN A 148 -39.04 -0.55 32.03
C GLN A 148 -38.70 0.13 33.36
N PRO A 149 -39.66 0.89 33.91
CA PRO A 149 -39.78 1.05 35.35
C PRO A 149 -40.65 -0.07 35.98
N LEU A 150 -41.79 -0.46 35.38
CA LEU A 150 -42.78 -1.33 36.05
C LEU A 150 -43.74 -2.09 35.10
N PRO A 151 -44.21 -3.30 35.49
CA PRO A 151 -45.51 -3.84 35.07
C PRO A 151 -46.65 -2.94 35.57
N GLU A 152 -47.70 -2.72 34.76
CA GLU A 152 -48.88 -1.93 35.13
C GLU A 152 -49.45 -2.37 36.50
N PHE A 153 -49.62 -1.42 37.42
CA PHE A 153 -50.22 -1.63 38.74
C PHE A 153 -51.55 -2.39 38.65
N LYS A 154 -52.36 -2.09 37.62
CA LYS A 154 -53.61 -2.80 37.32
C LYS A 154 -53.41 -4.32 37.19
N LYS A 155 -52.42 -4.76 36.42
CA LYS A 155 -52.21 -6.19 36.13
C LYS A 155 -51.87 -6.97 37.39
N VAL A 156 -51.00 -6.41 38.22
CA VAL A 156 -50.56 -7.03 39.48
C VAL A 156 -51.64 -7.02 40.56
N PHE A 157 -52.50 -5.99 40.58
CA PHE A 157 -53.63 -5.93 41.51
C PHE A 157 -54.71 -6.96 41.17
N TYR A 158 -54.96 -7.20 39.88
CA TYR A 158 -55.83 -8.28 39.40
C TYR A 158 -55.25 -9.68 39.60
N ASP A 159 -53.93 -9.84 39.52
CA ASP A 159 -53.23 -11.10 39.80
C ASP A 159 -53.09 -11.38 41.32
N SER A 160 -53.57 -10.47 42.18
CA SER A 160 -53.57 -10.68 43.63
C SER A 160 -54.88 -11.31 44.09
N ASP A 161 -54.80 -12.38 44.90
CA ASP A 161 -55.97 -13.05 45.48
C ASP A 161 -56.76 -12.17 46.48
N VAL A 162 -56.46 -10.87 46.60
CA VAL A 162 -57.12 -9.93 47.50
C VAL A 162 -58.61 -9.85 47.24
N PHE A 163 -59.03 -9.81 45.97
CA PHE A 163 -60.45 -9.77 45.63
C PHE A 163 -61.16 -11.08 45.97
N ASP A 164 -60.48 -12.22 45.80
CA ASP A 164 -61.04 -13.52 46.15
C ASP A 164 -61.16 -13.68 47.67
N GLN A 165 -60.17 -13.21 48.43
CA GLN A 165 -60.23 -13.16 49.90
C GLN A 165 -61.33 -12.23 50.42
N ILE A 166 -61.50 -11.04 49.83
CA ILE A 166 -62.62 -10.14 50.17
C ILE A 166 -63.96 -10.84 49.92
N ARG A 167 -64.11 -11.49 48.76
CA ARG A 167 -65.35 -12.19 48.39
C ARG A 167 -65.66 -13.39 49.29
N GLU A 168 -64.65 -14.17 49.68
CA GLU A 168 -64.79 -15.28 50.64
C GLU A 168 -65.26 -14.78 52.01
N LYS A 169 -64.70 -13.67 52.49
CA LYS A 169 -65.08 -13.08 53.77
C LYS A 169 -66.45 -12.38 53.75
N GLU A 170 -66.84 -11.75 52.65
CA GLU A 170 -68.21 -11.26 52.46
C GLU A 170 -69.24 -12.39 52.53
N GLN A 171 -68.94 -13.56 51.97
CA GLN A 171 -69.82 -14.72 52.06
C GLN A 171 -69.95 -15.24 53.49
N GLU A 172 -68.86 -15.27 54.27
CA GLU A 172 -68.90 -15.66 55.70
C GLU A 172 -69.77 -14.74 56.57
N LEU A 173 -69.91 -13.46 56.18
CA LEU A 173 -70.73 -12.47 56.88
C LEU A 173 -72.23 -12.60 56.57
N LEU A 174 -72.59 -12.97 55.34
CA LEU A 174 -73.98 -13.10 54.89
C LEU A 174 -74.77 -14.21 55.60
N VAL A 175 -74.09 -15.17 56.23
CA VAL A 175 -74.72 -16.33 56.90
C VAL A 175 -75.00 -16.11 58.39
N LEU A 176 -74.73 -14.91 58.93
CA LEU A 176 -74.91 -14.60 60.36
C LEU A 176 -76.24 -13.92 60.66
N GLU A 177 -77.05 -14.54 61.52
CA GLU A 177 -78.35 -13.99 61.96
C GLU A 177 -78.25 -13.10 63.23
N ASP A 178 -77.19 -13.21 64.03
CA ASP A 178 -76.97 -12.39 65.23
C ASP A 178 -76.19 -11.09 64.93
N LYS A 179 -76.78 -9.93 65.23
CA LYS A 179 -76.17 -8.61 65.05
C LYS A 179 -74.87 -8.42 65.84
N LYS A 180 -74.73 -8.94 67.06
CA LYS A 180 -73.50 -8.76 67.85
C LYS A 180 -72.37 -9.67 67.35
N GLY A 181 -72.69 -10.91 66.98
CA GLY A 181 -71.77 -11.81 66.29
C GLY A 181 -71.33 -11.27 64.93
N PHE A 182 -72.22 -10.62 64.19
CA PHE A 182 -71.95 -9.97 62.91
C PHE A 182 -70.91 -8.84 63.03
N ASP A 183 -71.12 -7.87 63.93
CA ASP A 183 -70.20 -6.74 64.11
C ASP A 183 -68.79 -7.19 64.53
N THR A 184 -68.70 -8.22 65.34
CA THR A 184 -67.41 -8.77 65.81
C THR A 184 -66.66 -9.47 64.67
N LYS A 185 -67.35 -10.28 63.87
CA LYS A 185 -66.76 -10.92 62.68
C LYS A 185 -66.41 -9.91 61.58
N LEU A 186 -67.24 -8.88 61.37
CA LEU A 186 -66.96 -7.82 60.41
C LEU A 186 -65.64 -7.11 60.76
N LYS A 187 -65.42 -6.78 62.03
CA LYS A 187 -64.16 -6.19 62.49
C LYS A 187 -62.96 -7.13 62.33
N ALA A 188 -63.13 -8.43 62.58
CA ALA A 188 -62.08 -9.41 62.37
C ALA A 188 -61.69 -9.53 60.88
N ILE A 189 -62.69 -9.58 60.00
CA ILE A 189 -62.51 -9.62 58.55
C ILE A 189 -61.83 -8.35 58.02
N GLN A 190 -62.27 -7.18 58.48
CA GLN A 190 -61.64 -5.90 58.12
C GLN A 190 -60.15 -5.88 58.51
N LYS A 191 -59.82 -6.42 59.69
CA LYS A 191 -58.45 -6.53 60.16
C LYS A 191 -57.62 -7.49 59.29
N ASP A 192 -58.15 -8.67 58.97
CA ASP A 192 -57.45 -9.66 58.11
C ASP A 192 -57.18 -9.12 56.71
N ILE A 193 -58.18 -8.48 56.08
CA ILE A 193 -58.03 -7.83 54.77
C ILE A 193 -56.95 -6.75 54.83
N GLN A 194 -56.95 -5.93 55.89
CA GLN A 194 -55.97 -4.87 56.06
C GLN A 194 -54.54 -5.41 56.25
N GLU A 195 -54.36 -6.45 57.08
CA GLU A 195 -53.05 -7.10 57.25
C GLU A 195 -52.52 -7.73 55.96
N THR A 196 -53.40 -8.35 55.15
CA THR A 196 -53.00 -8.90 53.84
C THR A 196 -52.61 -7.80 52.86
N PHE A 197 -53.39 -6.71 52.82
CA PHE A 197 -53.07 -5.56 51.96
C PHE A 197 -51.73 -4.93 52.35
N GLU A 198 -51.47 -4.72 53.64
CA GLU A 198 -50.21 -4.17 54.14
C GLU A 198 -49.00 -5.07 53.78
N LYS A 199 -49.15 -6.41 53.88
CA LYS A 199 -48.11 -7.37 53.46
C LYS A 199 -47.83 -7.29 51.95
N LEU A 200 -48.88 -7.25 51.13
CA LEU A 200 -48.75 -7.14 49.67
C LEU A 200 -48.13 -5.81 49.26
N PHE A 201 -48.57 -4.72 49.89
CA PHE A 201 -48.03 -3.38 49.68
C PHE A 201 -46.54 -3.34 50.01
N ALA A 202 -46.13 -3.81 51.19
CA ALA A 202 -44.73 -3.83 51.60
C ALA A 202 -43.85 -4.64 50.64
N ARG A 203 -44.28 -5.85 50.26
CA ARG A 203 -43.56 -6.68 49.28
C ARG A 203 -43.40 -5.95 47.94
N ARG A 204 -44.44 -5.25 47.50
CA ARG A 204 -44.43 -4.53 46.22
C ARG A 204 -43.54 -3.28 46.27
N THR A 205 -43.51 -2.56 47.38
CA THR A 205 -42.60 -1.43 47.58
C THR A 205 -41.15 -1.87 47.44
N VAL A 206 -40.77 -3.00 48.06
CA VAL A 206 -39.41 -3.56 47.94
C VAL A 206 -39.10 -3.94 46.49
N GLN A 207 -39.98 -4.71 45.83
CA GLN A 207 -39.77 -5.12 44.44
C GLN A 207 -39.70 -3.92 43.48
N HIS A 208 -40.51 -2.89 43.71
CA HIS A 208 -40.47 -1.64 42.95
C HIS A 208 -39.12 -0.96 43.11
N GLN A 209 -38.65 -0.84 44.36
CA GLN A 209 -37.37 -0.21 44.66
C GLN A 209 -36.22 -0.98 43.99
N GLU A 210 -36.20 -2.31 44.04
CA GLU A 210 -35.21 -3.14 43.35
C GLU A 210 -35.22 -2.95 41.84
N ASN A 211 -36.40 -2.96 41.21
CA ASN A 211 -36.53 -2.76 39.76
C ASN A 211 -36.08 -1.35 39.35
N TYR A 212 -36.45 -0.35 40.13
CA TYR A 212 -36.04 1.03 39.89
C TYR A 212 -34.52 1.20 40.00
N GLN A 213 -33.88 0.58 40.99
CA GLN A 213 -32.41 0.57 41.11
C GLN A 213 -31.76 -0.12 39.90
N LYS A 214 -32.22 -1.30 39.49
CA LYS A 214 -31.72 -1.98 38.28
C LYS A 214 -31.89 -1.14 37.02
N TRP A 215 -33.00 -0.42 36.88
CA TRP A 215 -33.22 0.49 35.76
C TRP A 215 -32.23 1.66 35.76
N LEU A 216 -31.98 2.28 36.93
CA LEU A 216 -30.97 3.32 37.08
C LEU A 216 -29.57 2.82 36.72
N GLU A 217 -29.20 1.64 37.21
CA GLU A 217 -27.92 1.00 36.87
C GLU A 217 -27.79 0.77 35.37
N ASN A 218 -28.82 0.24 34.70
CA ASN A 218 -28.81 0.02 33.26
C ASN A 218 -28.74 1.33 32.48
N LYS A 219 -29.47 2.36 32.90
CA LYS A 219 -29.39 3.70 32.31
C LYS A 219 -27.98 4.27 32.42
N HIS A 220 -27.33 4.08 33.56
CA HIS A 220 -25.94 4.50 33.76
C HIS A 220 -24.97 3.71 32.88
N LYS A 221 -25.12 2.38 32.79
CA LYS A 221 -24.33 1.52 31.88
C LYS A 221 -24.46 1.96 30.43
N ILE A 222 -25.68 2.24 29.95
CA ILE A 222 -25.92 2.77 28.61
C ILE A 222 -25.16 4.08 28.39
N HIS A 223 -25.17 4.97 29.38
CA HIS A 223 -24.44 6.23 29.28
C HIS A 223 -22.92 6.01 29.17
N ILE A 224 -22.36 5.12 29.99
CA ILE A 224 -20.93 4.75 29.92
C ILE A 224 -20.58 4.15 28.56
N VAL A 225 -21.37 3.19 28.06
CA VAL A 225 -21.11 2.56 26.76
C VAL A 225 -21.14 3.59 25.63
N ASN A 226 -22.09 4.53 25.65
CA ASN A 226 -22.12 5.62 24.66
C ASN A 226 -20.88 6.52 24.74
N GLN A 227 -20.38 6.81 25.96
CA GLN A 227 -19.14 7.56 26.12
C GLN A 227 -17.93 6.78 25.60
N GLN A 228 -17.89 5.46 25.82
CA GLN A 228 -16.84 4.58 25.30
C GLN A 228 -16.84 4.56 23.76
N ILE A 229 -18.02 4.46 23.13
CA ILE A 229 -18.16 4.53 21.67
C ILE A 229 -17.63 5.87 21.14
N ALA A 230 -18.02 7.00 21.76
CA ALA A 230 -17.55 8.32 21.34
C ALA A 230 -16.03 8.49 21.52
N SER A 231 -15.48 7.98 22.62
CA SER A 231 -14.04 7.98 22.87
C SER A 231 -13.29 7.12 21.85
N LEU A 232 -13.83 5.95 21.52
CA LEU A 232 -13.25 5.02 20.55
C LEU A 232 -13.20 5.64 19.15
N GLU A 233 -14.25 6.35 18.74
CA GLU A 233 -14.28 7.03 17.44
C GLU A 233 -13.21 8.14 17.36
N ASN A 234 -13.07 8.94 18.42
CA ASN A 234 -12.02 9.96 18.50
C ASN A 234 -10.61 9.35 18.47
N GLU A 235 -10.39 8.25 19.20
CA GLU A 235 -9.10 7.55 19.21
C GLU A 235 -8.77 6.93 17.85
N LYS A 236 -9.77 6.31 17.21
CA LYS A 236 -9.68 5.77 15.85
C LYS A 236 -9.28 6.86 14.87
N GLN A 237 -10.00 7.99 14.86
CA GLN A 237 -9.69 9.11 13.96
C GLN A 237 -8.26 9.60 14.17
N GLY A 238 -7.82 9.78 15.43
CA GLY A 238 -6.47 10.23 15.74
C GLY A 238 -5.36 9.24 15.34
N LYS A 239 -5.58 7.93 15.50
CA LYS A 239 -4.60 6.90 15.10
C LYS A 239 -4.54 6.74 13.59
N LEU A 240 -5.68 6.70 12.90
CA LEU A 240 -5.73 6.56 11.44
C LEU A 240 -5.13 7.78 10.75
N GLN A 241 -5.38 8.99 11.24
CA GLN A 241 -4.78 10.20 10.68
C GLN A 241 -3.25 10.19 10.76
N LYS A 242 -2.68 9.71 11.87
CA LYS A 242 -1.22 9.55 12.00
C LYS A 242 -0.65 8.53 11.01
N GLN A 243 -1.39 7.46 10.74
CA GLN A 243 -0.99 6.46 9.75
C GLN A 243 -1.11 6.98 8.32
N ASP A 244 -2.14 7.76 8.02
CA ASP A 244 -2.30 8.44 6.73
C ASP A 244 -1.14 9.41 6.46
N ASP A 245 -0.75 10.21 7.46
CA ASP A 245 0.40 11.10 7.36
C ASP A 245 1.71 10.33 7.15
N LYS A 246 1.89 9.17 7.80
CA LYS A 246 3.05 8.29 7.62
C LYS A 246 3.08 7.70 6.21
N LEU A 247 1.95 7.18 5.73
CA LEU A 247 1.81 6.61 4.39
C LEU A 247 2.07 7.65 3.31
N LYS A 248 1.50 8.85 3.44
CA LYS A 248 1.71 9.94 2.48
C LYS A 248 3.19 10.29 2.33
N LYS A 249 3.92 10.40 3.45
CA LYS A 249 5.37 10.66 3.42
C LYS A 249 6.15 9.54 2.72
N LEU A 250 5.79 8.28 2.96
CA LEU A 250 6.42 7.13 2.31
C LEU A 250 6.08 7.09 0.81
N GLN A 251 4.84 7.38 0.42
CA GLN A 251 4.43 7.48 -0.99
C GLN A 251 5.21 8.58 -1.72
N GLU A 252 5.35 9.76 -1.11
CA GLU A 252 6.15 10.86 -1.67
C GLU A 252 7.63 10.47 -1.80
N SER A 253 8.19 9.74 -0.82
CA SER A 253 9.56 9.20 -0.83
C SER A 253 9.78 8.22 -1.99
N VAL A 254 8.88 7.24 -2.12
CA VAL A 254 8.89 6.24 -3.21
C VAL A 254 8.73 6.91 -4.57
N ALA A 255 7.81 7.87 -4.72
CA ALA A 255 7.60 8.59 -5.96
C ALA A 255 8.85 9.36 -6.41
N LYS A 256 9.56 10.01 -5.48
CA LYS A 256 10.84 10.68 -5.76
C LYS A 256 11.91 9.69 -6.23
N MET A 257 12.05 8.55 -5.54
CA MET A 257 13.04 7.52 -5.93
C MET A 257 12.71 6.88 -7.29
N LYS A 258 11.43 6.63 -7.60
CA LYS A 258 10.98 6.15 -8.93
C LYS A 258 11.36 7.15 -10.03
N ALA A 259 11.11 8.45 -9.79
CA ALA A 259 11.45 9.51 -10.73
C ALA A 259 12.96 9.61 -10.98
N GLU A 260 13.80 9.51 -9.95
CA GLU A 260 15.26 9.51 -10.09
C GLU A 260 15.81 8.32 -10.88
N LEU A 261 15.08 7.21 -10.92
CA LEU A 261 15.45 6.00 -11.65
C LEU A 261 14.87 5.96 -13.09
N ASN A 262 14.14 7.00 -13.53
CA ASN A 262 13.36 7.00 -14.77
C ASN A 262 12.46 5.75 -14.92
N ILE A 263 11.99 5.21 -13.79
CA ILE A 263 11.01 4.12 -13.81
C ILE A 263 9.66 4.79 -14.10
N PRO A 264 8.93 4.39 -15.16
CA PRO A 264 7.64 4.98 -15.45
C PRO A 264 6.72 4.81 -14.24
N GLN A 265 5.98 5.87 -13.90
CA GLN A 265 4.86 5.78 -12.98
C GLN A 265 3.82 4.86 -13.63
N GLN A 266 3.88 3.56 -13.36
CA GLN A 266 2.67 2.75 -13.48
C GLN A 266 1.70 3.30 -12.43
N ASN A 267 0.50 3.67 -12.85
CA ASN A 267 -0.56 4.18 -11.99
C ASN A 267 -0.70 3.24 -10.78
N ASP A 268 -0.22 3.68 -9.62
CA ASP A 268 -0.30 2.98 -8.34
C ASP A 268 -1.75 3.02 -7.77
N ASP A 269 -2.78 3.15 -8.63
CA ASP A 269 -4.22 3.26 -8.30
C ASP A 269 -4.85 1.92 -7.84
N GLN A 270 -4.06 0.95 -7.37
CA GLN A 270 -4.55 -0.37 -6.95
C GLN A 270 -4.23 -0.75 -5.50
N PHE A 271 -3.81 0.20 -4.65
CA PHE A 271 -3.64 -0.06 -3.20
C PHE A 271 -4.53 0.83 -2.34
#